data_AF-A0A956KEA0-F1
#
_entry.id   AF-A0A956KEA0-F1
#
_cell.length_a   1.000
_cell.length_b   1.000
_cell.length_c   1.000
_cell.angle_alpha   90.00
_cell.angle_beta   90.00
_cell.angle_gamma   90.00
#
_symmetry.space_group_name_H-M   'P 1'
#
loop_
_entity.id
_entity.type
_entity.pdbx_description
1 polymer ?
#
loop_
_entity_poly.entity_id
_entity_poly.type
_entity_poly.pdbx_seq_one_letter_code
_entity_poly.pdbx_strand_id
1 'polypeptide(L)'
;GSVDPLKYQDKPATTDAASSGELMTVKLRYKQPEGDTSTLITRPVKDGDLGIDQTSDNFRLAAGVASMAMILRSSEYAGDATLDSARKLVNGALAQDPFGDRKELLVLIDKIKEIGIEGRARTRAP
;
A
#
# COMPACT_ATOMS: atom_id res chain seq x y z
N GLY A 1 -17.15 -21.66 -17.06
CA GLY A 1 -17.75 -22.99 -16.87
C GLY A 1 -18.22 -23.11 -15.45
N SER A 2 -19.47 -23.45 -15.22
CA SER A 2 -20.01 -23.64 -13.87
C SER A 2 -19.69 -25.04 -13.40
N VAL A 3 -19.09 -25.18 -12.22
CA VAL A 3 -18.71 -26.49 -11.66
C VAL A 3 -19.89 -27.08 -10.90
N ASP A 4 -20.16 -28.37 -11.10
CA ASP A 4 -21.26 -29.07 -10.43
C ASP A 4 -21.05 -29.16 -8.90
N PRO A 5 -22.11 -28.99 -8.09
CA PRO A 5 -22.01 -29.04 -6.64
C PRO A 5 -21.65 -30.44 -6.14
N LEU A 6 -20.76 -30.50 -5.15
CA LEU A 6 -20.22 -31.74 -4.61
C LEU A 6 -21.30 -32.53 -3.85
N LYS A 7 -21.55 -33.77 -4.28
CA LYS A 7 -22.65 -34.63 -3.83
C LYS A 7 -22.50 -35.16 -2.39
N TYR A 8 -21.28 -35.26 -1.88
CA TYR A 8 -20.97 -35.89 -0.58
C TYR A 8 -20.23 -34.97 0.38
N GLN A 9 -20.11 -33.68 0.04
CA GLN A 9 -19.40 -32.73 0.88
C GLN A 9 -20.38 -31.66 1.33
N ASP A 10 -20.69 -31.66 2.63
CA ASP A 10 -21.39 -30.55 3.24
C ASP A 10 -20.52 -29.31 3.10
N LYS A 11 -21.10 -28.23 2.53
CA LYS A 11 -20.42 -26.94 2.49
C LYS A 11 -20.21 -26.51 3.94
N PRO A 12 -18.96 -26.32 4.40
CA PRO A 12 -18.74 -25.86 5.76
C PRO A 12 -19.41 -24.51 5.93
N ALA A 13 -20.30 -24.41 6.92
CA ALA A 13 -20.86 -23.13 7.30
C ALA A 13 -19.73 -22.22 7.76
N THR A 14 -19.73 -20.98 7.28
CA THR A 14 -18.81 -19.95 7.73
C THR A 14 -18.97 -19.82 9.25
N THR A 15 -17.88 -19.95 10.01
CA THR A 15 -17.95 -19.74 11.47
C THR A 15 -18.25 -18.29 11.78
N ASP A 16 -18.75 -17.99 12.98
CA ASP A 16 -18.95 -16.61 13.43
C ASP A 16 -17.65 -15.80 13.36
N ALA A 17 -16.52 -16.43 13.65
CA ALA A 17 -15.19 -15.85 13.49
C ALA A 17 -14.88 -15.51 12.04
N ALA A 18 -15.14 -16.43 11.10
CA ALA A 18 -14.94 -16.18 9.67
C ALA A 18 -15.94 -15.15 9.09
N SER A 19 -17.07 -14.93 9.76
CA SER A 19 -18.08 -13.92 9.39
C SER A 19 -17.87 -12.57 10.08
N SER A 20 -16.87 -12.44 10.95
CA SER A 20 -16.61 -11.23 11.76
C SER A 20 -16.02 -10.05 10.98
N GLY A 21 -15.52 -10.30 9.77
CA GLY A 21 -14.73 -9.33 9.00
C GLY A 21 -13.34 -9.09 9.59
N GLU A 22 -12.85 -9.95 10.49
CA GLU A 22 -11.47 -9.91 10.99
C GLU A 22 -10.53 -10.72 10.08
N LEU A 23 -9.45 -10.09 9.63
CA LEU A 23 -8.38 -10.76 8.87
C LEU A 23 -7.46 -11.56 9.80
N MET A 24 -7.06 -10.95 10.91
CA MET A 24 -6.17 -11.56 11.88
C MET A 24 -6.26 -10.85 13.24
N THR A 25 -5.78 -11.50 14.30
CA THR A 25 -5.63 -10.88 15.62
C THR A 25 -4.15 -10.79 15.99
N VAL A 26 -3.67 -9.58 16.25
CA VAL A 26 -2.30 -9.35 16.75
C VAL A 26 -2.30 -9.39 18.27
N LYS A 27 -1.46 -10.27 18.84
CA LYS A 27 -1.21 -10.36 20.28
C LYS A 27 0.25 -10.03 20.56
N LEU A 28 0.51 -8.89 21.22
CA LEU A 28 1.84 -8.44 21.58
C LEU A 28 1.98 -8.43 23.10
N ARG A 29 3.01 -9.07 23.63
CA ARG A 29 3.36 -8.97 25.05
C ARG A 29 4.63 -8.14 25.20
N TYR A 30 4.60 -7.18 26.11
CA TYR A 30 5.78 -6.38 26.44
C TYR A 30 5.93 -6.24 27.95
N LYS A 31 7.11 -5.83 28.38
CA LYS A 31 7.44 -5.43 29.76
C LYS A 31 7.95 -4.00 29.72
N GLN A 32 7.79 -3.27 30.80
CA GLN A 32 8.50 -2.00 30.97
C GLN A 32 10.00 -2.27 31.21
N PRO A 33 10.91 -1.33 30.89
CA PRO A 33 12.35 -1.54 31.02
C PRO A 33 12.79 -2.06 32.40
N GLU A 34 12.20 -1.55 33.47
CA GLU A 34 12.46 -1.99 34.86
C GLU A 34 11.31 -2.82 35.46
N GLY A 35 10.35 -3.24 34.63
CA GLY A 35 9.16 -3.94 35.09
C GLY A 35 9.25 -5.45 34.92
N ASP A 36 9.02 -6.20 36.00
CA ASP A 36 8.95 -7.67 35.93
C ASP A 36 7.61 -8.20 35.39
N THR A 37 6.58 -7.37 35.39
CA THR A 37 5.23 -7.73 34.95
C THR A 37 5.05 -7.49 33.45
N SER A 38 4.56 -8.50 32.74
CA SER A 38 4.29 -8.42 31.31
C SER A 38 2.84 -8.03 31.02
N THR A 39 2.66 -7.03 30.15
CA THR A 39 1.37 -6.55 29.66
C THR A 39 1.06 -7.15 28.30
N LEU A 40 -0.17 -7.63 28.11
CA LEU A 40 -0.68 -8.14 26.83
C LEU A 40 -1.51 -7.06 26.12
N ILE A 41 -1.15 -6.76 24.88
CA ILE A 41 -1.95 -5.98 23.92
C ILE A 41 -2.58 -6.97 22.95
N THR A 42 -3.91 -6.94 22.83
CA THR A 42 -4.66 -7.72 21.82
C THR A 42 -5.40 -6.76 20.90
N ARG A 43 -5.18 -6.88 19.60
CA ARG A 43 -5.84 -6.05 18.58
C ARG A 43 -6.34 -6.90 17.41
N PRO A 44 -7.67 -7.01 17.20
CA PRO A 44 -8.19 -7.56 15.96
C PRO A 44 -7.94 -6.58 14.81
N VAL A 45 -7.47 -7.10 13.68
CA VAL A 45 -7.30 -6.39 12.41
C VAL A 45 -8.47 -6.77 11.55
N LYS A 46 -9.31 -5.78 11.22
CA LYS A 46 -10.48 -5.97 10.36
C LYS A 46 -10.10 -5.75 8.91
N ASP A 47 -10.75 -6.49 8.04
CA ASP A 47 -10.77 -6.19 6.62
C ASP A 47 -11.64 -4.94 6.45
N GLY A 48 -10.99 -3.82 6.15
CA GLY A 48 -11.65 -2.54 6.03
C GLY A 48 -11.08 -1.80 4.84
N ASP A 49 -11.97 -1.32 3.98
CA ASP A 49 -11.62 -0.41 2.89
C ASP A 49 -11.28 0.96 3.46
N LEU A 50 -10.05 1.09 3.94
CA LEU A 50 -9.52 2.38 4.38
C LEU A 50 -9.18 3.20 3.14
N GLY A 51 -9.92 4.28 2.91
CA GLY A 51 -9.62 5.22 1.84
C GLY A 51 -8.20 5.76 1.96
N ILE A 52 -7.54 6.05 0.82
CA ILE A 52 -6.13 6.45 0.79
C ILE A 52 -5.84 7.68 1.67
N ASP A 53 -6.79 8.59 1.81
CA ASP A 53 -6.67 9.80 2.62
C ASP A 53 -6.63 9.51 4.13
N GLN A 54 -7.18 8.37 4.55
CA GLN A 54 -7.18 7.92 5.95
C GLN A 54 -5.94 7.08 6.30
N THR A 55 -5.10 6.73 5.33
CA THR A 55 -3.84 6.02 5.61
C THR A 55 -2.82 6.95 6.28
N SER A 56 -1.72 6.37 6.79
CA SER A 56 -0.63 7.17 7.35
C SER A 56 0.18 7.85 6.24
N ASP A 57 0.80 8.99 6.56
CA ASP A 57 1.69 9.66 5.61
C ASP A 57 2.82 8.73 5.16
N ASN A 58 3.34 7.90 6.07
CA ASN A 58 4.39 6.92 5.77
C ASN A 58 3.91 5.86 4.78
N PHE A 59 2.67 5.40 4.89
CA PHE A 59 2.09 4.45 3.94
C PHE A 59 1.98 5.08 2.55
N ARG A 60 1.41 6.30 2.45
CA ARG A 60 1.32 7.03 1.18
C ARG A 60 2.68 7.27 0.56
N LEU A 61 3.67 7.67 1.35
CA LEU A 61 5.04 7.87 0.89
C LEU A 61 5.64 6.57 0.32
N ALA A 62 5.58 5.48 1.09
CA ALA A 62 6.12 4.19 0.67
C ALA A 62 5.44 3.66 -0.60
N ALA A 63 4.11 3.79 -0.69
CA ALA A 63 3.34 3.43 -1.88
C ALA A 63 3.74 4.28 -3.10
N GLY A 64 3.96 5.59 -2.91
CA GLY A 64 4.45 6.50 -3.95
C GLY A 64 5.84 6.10 -4.48
N VAL A 65 6.79 5.79 -3.58
CA VAL A 65 8.14 5.30 -3.93
C VAL A 65 8.07 3.99 -4.71
N ALA A 66 7.30 3.02 -4.20
CA ALA A 66 7.15 1.72 -4.86
C ALA A 66 6.51 1.86 -6.24
N SER A 67 5.45 2.69 -6.36
CA SER A 67 4.78 2.99 -7.62
C SER A 67 5.75 3.60 -8.64
N MET A 68 6.51 4.63 -8.24
CA MET A 68 7.54 5.23 -9.09
C MET A 68 8.58 4.20 -9.55
N ALA A 69 9.09 3.37 -8.63
CA ALA A 69 10.09 2.35 -8.95
C ALA A 69 9.56 1.28 -9.92
N MET A 70 8.31 0.83 -9.74
CA MET A 70 7.66 -0.12 -10.65
C MET A 70 7.49 0.45 -12.05
N ILE A 71 7.08 1.72 -12.17
CA ILE A 71 6.93 2.42 -13.46
C ILE A 71 8.29 2.53 -14.16
N LEU A 72 9.32 3.01 -13.47
CA LEU A 72 10.66 3.19 -14.04
C LEU A 72 11.29 1.87 -14.51
N ARG A 73 10.97 0.76 -13.83
CA ARG A 73 11.47 -0.57 -14.18
C ARG A 73 10.61 -1.28 -15.23
N SER A 74 9.53 -0.67 -15.71
CA SER A 74 8.54 -1.33 -16.58
C SER A 74 8.08 -2.68 -16.01
N SER A 75 7.81 -2.70 -14.70
CA SER A 75 7.44 -3.92 -13.97
C SER A 75 6.11 -4.49 -14.47
N GLU A 76 6.04 -5.81 -14.65
CA GLU A 76 4.78 -6.52 -14.95
C GLU A 76 3.74 -6.36 -13.82
N TYR A 77 4.20 -6.05 -12.60
CA TYR A 77 3.35 -5.82 -11.43
C TYR A 77 2.95 -4.36 -11.24
N ALA A 78 3.28 -3.46 -12.19
CA ALA A 78 2.93 -2.04 -12.08
C ALA A 78 1.41 -1.81 -12.16
N GLY A 79 0.65 -2.72 -12.76
CA GLY A 79 -0.80 -2.56 -12.95
C GLY A 79 -1.13 -1.24 -13.64
N ASP A 80 -2.09 -0.49 -13.10
CA ASP A 80 -2.52 0.82 -13.60
C ASP A 80 -1.72 1.99 -12.99
N ALA A 81 -0.55 1.74 -12.40
CA ALA A 81 0.28 2.78 -11.80
C ALA A 81 0.76 3.79 -12.85
N THR A 82 0.58 5.07 -12.53
CA THR A 82 1.08 6.20 -13.34
C THR A 82 1.97 7.11 -12.51
N LEU A 83 2.83 7.89 -13.16
CA LEU A 83 3.63 8.89 -12.44
C LEU A 83 2.72 9.93 -11.77
N ASP A 84 1.53 10.20 -12.31
CA ASP A 84 0.52 11.04 -11.67
C ASP A 84 -0.06 10.44 -10.40
N SER A 85 -0.38 9.13 -10.39
CA SER A 85 -0.83 8.47 -9.17
C SER A 85 0.27 8.43 -8.11
N ALA A 86 1.52 8.13 -8.51
CA ALA A 86 2.67 8.18 -7.60
C ALA A 86 2.87 9.58 -7.00
N ARG A 87 2.80 10.62 -7.84
CA ARG A 87 2.89 12.01 -7.41
C ARG A 87 1.80 12.38 -6.39
N LYS A 88 0.55 11.99 -6.64
CA LYS A 88 -0.58 12.25 -5.72
C LYS A 88 -0.35 11.62 -4.35
N LEU A 89 0.15 10.38 -4.31
CA LEU A 89 0.49 9.68 -3.06
C LEU A 89 1.56 10.45 -2.28
N VAL A 90 2.67 10.82 -2.93
CA VAL A 90 3.76 11.56 -2.28
C VAL A 90 3.31 12.95 -1.81
N ASN A 91 2.51 13.65 -2.61
CA ASN A 91 1.96 14.95 -2.25
C ASN A 91 1.05 14.86 -1.00
N GLY A 92 0.26 13.79 -0.88
CA GLY A 92 -0.56 13.50 0.30
C GLY A 92 0.25 13.10 1.55
N ALA A 93 1.58 12.95 1.45
CA ALA A 93 2.46 12.55 2.55
C ALA A 93 3.36 13.67 3.06
N LEU A 94 3.18 14.92 2.62
CA LEU A 94 4.09 16.04 2.90
C LEU A 94 4.02 16.60 4.33
N ALA A 95 3.03 16.21 5.13
CA ALA A 95 2.82 16.81 6.47
C ALA A 95 3.99 16.57 7.44
N GLN A 96 4.73 15.46 7.30
CA GLN A 96 5.87 15.10 8.15
C GLN A 96 7.18 15.07 7.36
N ASP A 97 7.66 16.23 6.92
CA ASP A 97 8.87 16.36 6.10
C ASP A 97 9.92 17.29 6.74
N PRO A 98 10.49 16.94 7.91
CA PRO A 98 11.43 17.81 8.62
C PRO A 98 12.75 18.04 7.86
N PHE A 99 13.14 17.11 6.99
CA PHE A 99 14.39 17.17 6.24
C PHE A 99 14.20 17.57 4.77
N GLY A 100 12.96 17.61 4.28
CA GLY A 100 12.64 17.98 2.89
C GLY A 100 12.69 16.82 1.88
N ASP A 101 13.02 15.61 2.32
CA ASP A 101 13.19 14.43 1.47
C ASP A 101 11.90 14.06 0.72
N ARG A 102 10.73 14.22 1.35
CA ARG A 102 9.44 13.88 0.71
C ARG A 102 9.11 14.86 -0.40
N LYS A 103 9.40 16.14 -0.17
CA LYS A 103 9.27 17.18 -1.19
C LYS A 103 10.29 16.97 -2.31
N GLU A 104 11.51 16.56 -2.01
CA GLU A 104 12.52 16.24 -3.04
C GLU A 104 12.06 15.07 -3.92
N LEU A 105 11.50 14.01 -3.34
CA LEU A 105 10.91 12.91 -4.09
C LEU A 105 9.80 13.39 -5.03
N LEU A 106 8.94 14.30 -4.57
CA LEU A 106 7.88 14.88 -5.41
C LEU A 106 8.47 15.60 -6.63
N VAL A 107 9.52 16.40 -6.42
CA VAL A 107 10.25 17.09 -7.49
C VAL A 107 10.90 16.09 -8.45
N LEU A 108 11.46 15.00 -7.93
CA LEU A 108 12.06 13.96 -8.76
C LEU A 108 11.02 13.29 -9.69
N ILE A 109 9.83 12.99 -9.16
CA ILE A 109 8.73 12.44 -9.96
C ILE A 109 8.34 13.41 -11.08
N ASP A 110 8.26 14.71 -10.79
CA ASP A 110 7.94 15.73 -11.78
C ASP A 110 9.01 15.80 -12.89
N LYS A 111 10.30 15.78 -12.52
CA LYS A 111 11.39 15.72 -13.50
C LYS A 111 11.36 14.47 -14.38
N ILE A 112 11.05 13.31 -13.80
CA ILE A 112 10.91 12.06 -14.56
C ILE A 112 9.80 12.20 -15.60
N LYS A 113 8.68 12.81 -15.24
CA LYS A 113 7.57 13.06 -16.18
C LYS A 113 8.00 13.95 -17.33
N GLU A 114 8.70 15.05 -17.04
CA GLU A 114 9.20 15.98 -18.07
C GLU A 114 10.17 15.28 -19.03
N ILE A 115 11.16 14.56 -18.49
CA ILE A 115 12.15 13.82 -19.30
C ILE A 115 11.47 12.70 -20.10
N GLY A 116 10.52 11.99 -19.49
CA GLY A 116 9.77 10.91 -20.16
C GLY A 116 8.91 11.39 -21.32
N ILE A 117 8.40 12.62 -21.27
CA ILE A 117 7.72 13.28 -22.40
C ILE A 117 8.72 13.57 -23.53
N GLU A 118 9.93 14.02 -23.22
CA GLU A 118 10.97 14.27 -24.23
C GLU A 118 11.53 12.99 -24.86
N GLY A 119 11.65 11.89 -24.09
CA GLY A 119 12.17 10.60 -24.58
C GLY A 119 11.26 9.93 -25.61
N ARG A 120 9.94 10.10 -25.48
CA ARG A 120 8.94 9.61 -26.46
C ARG A 120 8.83 10.50 -27.71
N ALA A 121 9.15 11.78 -27.59
CA ALA A 121 9.17 12.72 -28.73
C ALA A 121 10.38 12.49 -29.67
N ARG A 122 11.50 11.97 -29.16
CA ARG A 122 12.70 11.68 -29.96
C ARG A 122 12.66 10.35 -30.72
N THR A 123 11.68 9.49 -30.46
CA THR A 123 11.52 8.17 -31.10
C THR A 123 10.45 8.14 -32.20
N ARG A 124 9.96 9.29 -32.65
CA ARG A 124 8.99 9.38 -33.75
C ARG A 124 9.41 10.41 -34.81
N ALA A 125 10.39 10.03 -35.63
CA ALA A 125 10.64 10.59 -36.96
C ALA A 125 11.06 9.42 -37.87
N PRO A 126 10.69 9.46 -39.16
CA PRO A 126 10.33 8.29 -39.98
C PRO A 126 11.44 7.30 -40.28
#